data_AF-A0A6G9Z732-F1
#
_entry.id   AF-A0A6G9Z732-F1
#
_cell.length_a   1.000
_cell.length_b   1.000
_cell.length_c   1.000
_cell.angle_alpha   90.00
_cell.angle_beta   90.00
_cell.angle_gamma   90.00
#
_symmetry.space_group_name_H-M   'P 1'
#
loop_
_entity.id
_entity.type
_entity.pdbx_description
1 polymer ?
#
loop_
_entity_poly.entity_id
_entity_poly.type
_entity_poly.pdbx_seq_one_letter_code
_entity_poly.pdbx_strand_id
1 'polypeptide(L)'
;MRIVFHDKAIKAIRHAPGVVRDLERRAEAVKADAEAQGGEYEVYSQRGKAKPWGRWRTSVTRVEIRSKGHHESVTRGALQKALDAGRDNG
;
A
#
# COMPACT_ATOMS: atom_id res chain seq x y z
N MET A 1 -13.44 -24.00 -23.89
CA MET A 1 -12.27 -23.94 -22.99
C MET A 1 -12.75 -23.61 -21.59
N ARG A 2 -12.45 -24.42 -20.56
CA ARG A 2 -12.87 -24.18 -19.17
C ARG A 2 -11.66 -23.76 -18.34
N ILE A 3 -11.68 -22.54 -17.80
CA ILE A 3 -10.63 -22.05 -16.88
C ILE A 3 -10.88 -22.69 -15.51
N VAL A 4 -9.86 -23.35 -14.96
CA VAL A 4 -9.89 -23.92 -13.61
C VAL A 4 -9.05 -23.06 -12.69
N PHE A 5 -9.68 -22.45 -11.68
CA PHE A 5 -8.97 -21.66 -10.67
C PHE A 5 -8.56 -22.56 -9.51
N HIS A 6 -7.27 -22.56 -9.19
CA HIS A 6 -6.74 -23.26 -8.02
C HIS A 6 -6.61 -22.30 -6.85
N ASP A 7 -7.70 -22.10 -6.11
CA ASP A 7 -7.78 -21.10 -5.02
C ASP A 7 -6.65 -21.22 -3.99
N LYS A 8 -6.24 -22.46 -3.66
CA LYS A 8 -5.12 -22.72 -2.73
C LYS A 8 -3.79 -22.22 -3.29
N ALA A 9 -3.51 -22.47 -4.57
CA ALA A 9 -2.29 -22.03 -5.23
C ALA A 9 -2.27 -20.50 -5.38
N ILE A 10 -3.39 -19.89 -5.75
CA ILE A 10 -3.54 -18.43 -5.84
C ILE A 10 -3.31 -17.77 -4.48
N LYS A 11 -3.86 -18.35 -3.41
CA LYS A 11 -3.64 -17.88 -2.04
C LYS A 11 -2.17 -18.01 -1.64
N ALA A 12 -1.50 -19.12 -1.97
CA ALA A 12 -0.09 -19.33 -1.66
C ALA A 12 0.79 -18.27 -2.33
N ILE A 13 0.56 -17.99 -3.63
CA ILE A 13 1.31 -16.98 -4.39
C ILE A 13 1.10 -15.59 -3.79
N ARG A 14 -0.14 -15.21 -3.47
CA ARG A 14 -0.48 -13.89 -2.89
C ARG A 14 0.07 -13.65 -1.48
N HIS A 15 0.51 -14.70 -0.79
CA HIS A 15 1.13 -14.64 0.52
C HIS A 15 2.60 -15.07 0.51
N ALA A 16 3.18 -15.27 -0.67
CA ALA A 16 4.58 -15.63 -0.78
C ALA A 16 5.45 -14.55 -0.14
N PRO A 17 6.51 -14.91 0.62
CA PRO A 17 7.36 -13.93 1.31
C PRO A 17 7.91 -12.84 0.38
N GLY A 18 8.23 -13.19 -0.87
CA GLY A 18 8.70 -12.23 -1.87
C GLY A 18 7.65 -11.18 -2.25
N VAL A 19 6.36 -11.56 -2.32
CA VAL A 19 5.26 -10.65 -2.62
C VAL A 19 5.00 -9.71 -1.45
N VAL A 20 5.01 -10.23 -0.23
CA VAL A 20 4.86 -9.42 0.99
C VAL A 20 5.98 -8.38 1.08
N ARG A 21 7.23 -8.84 0.92
CA ARG A 21 8.41 -7.96 0.97
C ARG A 21 8.39 -6.90 -0.13
N ASP A 22 7.94 -7.24 -1.34
CA ASP A 22 7.80 -6.26 -2.43
C ASP A 22 6.74 -5.20 -2.10
N LEU A 23 5.58 -5.61 -1.57
CA LEU A 23 4.51 -4.69 -1.18
C LEU A 23 4.92 -3.74 -0.05
N GLU A 24 5.68 -4.23 0.92
CA GLU A 24 6.21 -3.43 2.03
C GLU A 24 7.28 -2.46 1.52
N ARG A 25 8.23 -2.94 0.71
CA ARG A 25 9.24 -2.08 0.08
C ARG A 25 8.63 -0.95 -0.74
N ARG A 26 7.59 -1.24 -1.55
CA ARG A 26 6.88 -0.22 -2.33
C ARG A 26 6.16 0.79 -1.44
N ALA A 27 5.56 0.32 -0.34
CA ALA A 27 4.89 1.21 0.61
C ALA A 27 5.87 2.15 1.31
N GLU A 28 7.05 1.66 1.70
CA GLU A 28 8.13 2.50 2.24
C GLU A 28 8.64 3.51 1.21
N ALA A 29 8.79 3.12 -0.06
CA ALA A 29 9.17 4.06 -1.11
C ALA A 29 8.12 5.17 -1.30
N VAL A 30 6.82 4.83 -1.30
CA VAL A 30 5.73 5.80 -1.37
C VAL A 30 5.70 6.70 -0.13
N LYS A 31 5.97 6.15 1.06
CA LYS A 31 6.09 6.93 2.29
C LYS A 31 7.23 7.95 2.17
N ALA A 32 8.43 7.50 1.80
CA ALA A 32 9.60 8.37 1.68
C ALA A 32 9.36 9.50 0.66
N ASP A 33 8.72 9.20 -0.47
CA ASP A 33 8.39 10.20 -1.49
C ASP A 33 7.32 11.20 -1.01
N ALA A 34 6.35 10.74 -0.21
CA ALA A 34 5.35 11.60 0.41
C ALA A 34 5.95 12.49 1.52
N GLU A 35 6.85 11.95 2.35
CA GLU A 35 7.57 12.70 3.40
C GLU A 35 8.50 13.76 2.78
N ALA A 36 9.15 13.46 1.65
CA ALA A 36 9.95 14.42 0.90
C ALA A 36 9.12 15.59 0.35
N GLN A 37 7.82 15.37 0.09
CA GLN A 37 6.86 16.40 -0.30
C GLN A 37 6.24 17.14 0.90
N GLY A 38 6.55 16.71 2.13
CA GLY A 38 6.12 17.32 3.38
C GLY A 38 4.99 16.56 4.09
N GLY A 39 5.14 16.40 5.42
CA GLY A 39 4.22 15.66 6.27
C GLY A 39 4.88 14.42 6.87
N GLU A 40 4.26 13.85 7.90
CA GLU A 40 4.68 12.59 8.53
C GLU A 40 3.70 11.49 8.14
N TYR A 41 4.23 10.32 7.76
CA TYR A 41 3.42 9.21 7.25
C TYR A 41 3.80 7.88 7.90
N GLU A 42 2.82 7.00 8.04
CA GLU A 42 2.99 5.66 8.58
C GLU A 42 2.56 4.60 7.57
N VAL A 43 3.31 3.51 7.55
CA VAL A 43 3.02 2.33 6.74
C VAL A 43 2.37 1.27 7.61
N TYR A 44 1.22 0.77 7.17
CA TYR A 44 0.50 -0.33 7.78
C TYR A 44 0.48 -1.52 6.83
N SER A 45 0.99 -2.65 7.31
CA SER A 45 0.98 -3.93 6.58
C SER A 45 -0.08 -4.84 7.19
N GLN A 46 -1.05 -5.26 6.38
CA GLN A 46 -2.16 -6.10 6.85
C GLN A 46 -2.39 -7.30 5.95
N ARG A 47 -2.51 -8.47 6.59
CA ARG A 47 -3.00 -9.68 5.94
C ARG A 47 -4.50 -9.53 5.71
N GLY A 48 -4.93 -9.54 4.44
CA GLY A 48 -6.36 -9.60 4.12
C GLY A 48 -7.04 -10.81 4.76
N LYS A 49 -8.35 -10.69 5.05
CA LYS A 49 -9.18 -11.78 5.61
C LYS A 49 -8.94 -13.09 4.84
N ALA A 50 -8.99 -14.24 5.53
CA ALA A 50 -8.78 -15.57 4.97
C ALA A 50 -9.90 -16.03 4.01
N LYS A 51 -10.25 -15.21 3.02
CA LYS A 51 -11.12 -15.51 1.88
C LYS A 51 -10.25 -15.81 0.65
N PRO A 52 -10.77 -16.48 -0.39
CA PRO A 52 -10.03 -16.74 -1.65
C PRO A 52 -9.47 -15.45 -2.29
N TRP A 53 -10.13 -14.33 -2.03
CA TRP A 53 -9.78 -12.99 -2.52
C TRP A 53 -8.96 -12.17 -1.51
N GLY A 54 -8.66 -12.73 -0.34
CA GLY A 54 -7.80 -12.13 0.66
C GLY A 54 -6.40 -11.97 0.11
N ARG A 55 -5.95 -10.72 -0.02
CA ARG A 55 -4.60 -10.37 -0.47
C ARG A 55 -3.88 -9.63 0.64
N TRP A 56 -2.55 -9.76 0.66
CA TRP A 56 -1.73 -8.86 1.45
C TRP A 56 -1.94 -7.42 0.96
N ARG A 57 -2.05 -6.47 1.88
CA ARG A 57 -2.25 -5.06 1.58
C ARG A 57 -1.33 -4.23 2.45
N THR A 58 -0.69 -3.25 1.84
CA THR A 58 0.03 -2.20 2.52
C THR A 58 -0.70 -0.89 2.31
N SER A 59 -0.78 -0.07 3.35
CA SER A 59 -1.44 1.23 3.35
C SER A 59 -0.46 2.26 3.87
N VAL A 60 -0.39 3.42 3.20
CA VAL A 60 0.37 4.58 3.67
C VAL A 60 -0.64 5.64 4.10
N THR A 61 -0.57 6.06 5.35
CA THR A 61 -1.51 7.03 5.93
C THR A 61 -0.72 8.16 6.57
N ARG A 62 -1.21 9.40 6.47
CA ARG A 62 -0.60 10.54 7.16
C ARG A 62 -0.77 10.37 8.67
N VAL A 63 0.28 10.60 9.44
CA VAL A 63 0.19 10.71 10.89
C VAL A 63 -0.47 12.05 11.21
N GLU A 64 -1.74 12.01 11.59
CA GLU A 64 -2.35 13.16 12.26
C GLU A 64 -1.76 13.25 13.67
N ILE A 65 -0.70 14.04 13.82
CA ILE A 65 -0.37 14.62 15.13
C ILE A 65 -1.66 15.26 15.61
N ARG A 66 -2.17 14.85 16.78
CA ARG A 66 -3.43 15.32 17.40
C ARG A 66 -3.48 16.86 17.44
N SER A 67 -3.89 17.46 16.34
CA SER A 67 -4.30 18.85 16.22
C SER A 67 -5.59 18.82 15.41
N LYS A 68 -6.68 18.60 16.15
CA LYS A 68 -8.02 19.07 15.77
C LYS A 68 -7.86 20.51 15.24
N GLY A 69 -7.94 20.73 13.93
CA GLY A 69 -8.05 22.10 13.42
C GLY A 69 -7.49 22.41 12.04
N HIS A 70 -6.60 21.61 11.46
CA HIS A 70 -6.13 21.88 10.09
C HIS A 70 -6.35 20.67 9.19
N HIS A 71 -7.62 20.48 8.84
CA HIS A 71 -8.07 19.79 7.63
C HIS A 71 -7.70 20.63 6.38
N GLU A 72 -6.50 21.23 6.35
CA GLU A 72 -5.94 21.71 5.10
C GLU A 72 -5.42 20.48 4.38
N SER A 73 -6.29 20.00 3.50
CA SER A 73 -5.97 19.30 2.27
C SER A 73 -4.46 19.27 1.98
N VAL A 74 -3.78 18.23 2.47
CA VAL A 74 -2.78 17.60 1.62
C VAL A 74 -3.60 17.19 0.41
N THR A 75 -3.53 18.03 -0.62
CA THR A 75 -4.30 17.89 -1.83
C THR A 75 -4.15 16.45 -2.26
N ARG A 76 -5.27 15.81 -2.60
CA ARG A 76 -5.35 14.48 -3.21
C ARG A 76 -4.21 14.22 -4.23
N GLY A 77 -3.69 15.28 -4.85
CA GLY A 77 -2.52 15.29 -5.72
C GLY A 77 -1.19 14.78 -5.14
N ALA A 78 -0.80 15.03 -3.88
CA ALA A 78 0.54 14.61 -3.40
C ALA A 78 0.65 13.08 -3.25
N LEU A 79 -0.32 12.46 -2.56
CA LEU A 79 -0.39 10.99 -2.45
C LEU A 79 -0.62 10.31 -3.80
N GLN A 80 -1.43 10.93 -4.67
CA GLN A 80 -1.65 10.41 -6.02
C GLN A 80 -0.36 10.46 -6.85
N LYS A 81 0.39 11.58 -6.80
CA LYS A 81 1.70 11.72 -7.48
C LYS A 81 2.71 10.70 -6.97
N ALA A 82 2.83 10.52 -5.66
CA ALA A 82 3.73 9.53 -5.08
C ALA A 82 3.34 8.08 -5.48
N LEU A 83 2.03 7.79 -5.54
CA LEU A 83 1.54 6.50 -6.01
C LEU A 83 1.88 6.24 -7.48
N ASP A 84 1.73 7.25 -8.34
CA ASP A 84 2.01 7.13 -9.77
C ASP A 84 3.53 7.05 -10.03
N ALA A 85 4.37 7.82 -9.33
CA ALA A 85 5.83 7.68 -9.37
C ALA A 85 6.31 6.29 -8.91
N GLY A 86 5.62 5.68 -7.93
CA GLY A 86 5.88 4.31 -7.49
C GLY A 86 5.40 3.22 -8.46
N ARG A 87 4.52 3.55 -9.42
CA ARG A 87 4.08 2.62 -10.48
C ARG A 87 5.01 2.63 -11.69
N ASP A 88 5.53 3.79 -12.04
CA ASP A 88 6.37 3.97 -13.24
C ASP A 88 7.82 3.47 -13.04
N ASN A 89 8.26 3.28 -11.79
CA ASN A 89 9.59 2.74 -11.45
C ASN A 89 9.61 1.21 -11.25
N GLY A 90 8.69 0.47 -11.89
CA GLY A 90 8.49 -0.98 -11.73
C GLY A 90 8.99 -1.83 -12.87
#